data_AF-A0A7C4F0N0-F1
#
_entry.id   AF-A0A7C4F0N0-F1
#
_cell.length_a   1.000
_cell.length_b   1.000
_cell.length_c   1.000
_cell.angle_alpha   90.00
_cell.angle_beta   90.00
_cell.angle_gamma   90.00
#
_symmetry.space_group_name_H-M   'P 1'
#
loop_
_entity.id
_entity.type
_entity.pdbx_description
1 polymer ?
#
loop_
_entity_poly.entity_id
_entity_poly.type
_entity_poly.pdbx_seq_one_letter_code
_entity_poly.pdbx_strand_id
1 'polypeptide(L)'
;MLKECVWCVWKRAIRSRQLPWWLKRKMATARTQQVKIRKIGFSVLSHPADIGLEVKAKTINQLFQYCQQGLYYLLLGPTVKLGKKKIQKKIVISGLDREQLLVKLLNEVIFCLMVKKQFWNKLKIGFCREARKLSAVFSGYRLAAGNLFQHEIKSATYHGLRIERRKNVLVARVIFDI
;
A
#
# COMPACT_ATOMS: atom_id res chain seq x y z
N MET A 1 -35.69 23.56 -8.18
CA MET A 1 -35.11 22.55 -7.27
C MET A 1 -33.94 21.86 -7.96
N LEU A 2 -32.72 22.31 -7.68
CA LEU A 2 -31.48 21.61 -8.06
C LEU A 2 -30.79 21.22 -6.76
N LYS A 3 -30.64 19.90 -6.54
CA LYS A 3 -29.92 19.32 -5.41
C LYS A 3 -28.45 19.69 -5.55
N GLU A 4 -27.97 20.63 -4.74
CA GLU A 4 -26.54 20.92 -4.66
C GLU A 4 -25.78 19.66 -4.21
N CYS A 5 -24.78 19.25 -4.99
CA CYS A 5 -23.84 18.20 -4.61
C CYS A 5 -23.10 18.57 -3.32
N VAL A 6 -23.07 17.63 -2.38
CA VAL A 6 -22.31 17.68 -1.10
C VAL A 6 -20.85 18.09 -1.30
N TRP A 7 -20.29 17.84 -2.49
CA TRP A 7 -18.94 18.21 -2.90
C TRP A 7 -18.71 19.73 -3.05
N CYS A 8 -19.72 20.50 -3.49
CA CYS A 8 -19.61 21.95 -3.66
C CYS A 8 -19.73 22.72 -2.33
N VAL A 9 -20.58 22.24 -1.41
CA VAL A 9 -20.72 22.82 -0.06
C VAL A 9 -19.43 22.65 0.74
N TRP A 10 -18.73 21.51 0.57
CA TRP A 10 -17.47 21.23 1.26
C TRP A 10 -16.29 22.10 0.80
N LYS A 11 -16.20 22.43 -0.50
CA LYS A 11 -15.15 23.35 -1.00
C LYS A 11 -15.33 24.78 -0.50
N ARG A 12 -16.57 25.22 -0.24
CA ARG A 12 -16.86 26.57 0.29
C ARG A 12 -16.52 26.70 1.79
N ALA A 13 -16.66 25.62 2.56
CA ALA A 13 -16.36 25.60 4.00
C ALA A 13 -14.85 25.64 4.34
N ILE A 14 -13.96 25.34 3.39
CA ILE A 14 -12.50 25.34 3.62
C ILE A 14 -11.88 26.76 3.51
N ARG A 15 -12.64 27.75 3.05
CA ARG A 15 -12.17 29.16 2.94
C ARG A 15 -12.43 30.02 4.19
N SER A 16 -13.23 29.58 5.17
CA SER A 16 -13.42 30.32 6.43
C SER A 16 -12.48 29.78 7.53
N ARG A 17 -11.51 30.60 7.92
CA ARG A 17 -10.44 30.31 8.89
C ARG A 17 -10.93 30.19 10.35
N GLN A 18 -12.02 29.51 10.66
CA GLN A 18 -12.42 29.30 12.05
C GLN A 18 -13.16 27.96 12.24
N LEU A 19 -12.40 26.87 12.29
CA LEU A 19 -12.91 25.62 12.87
C LEU A 19 -13.10 25.79 14.38
N PRO A 20 -14.25 25.36 14.96
CA PRO A 20 -14.52 25.45 16.39
C PRO A 20 -13.46 24.75 17.25
N TRP A 21 -13.14 25.32 18.41
CA TRP A 21 -12.09 24.81 19.30
C TRP A 21 -12.32 23.34 19.71
N TRP A 22 -13.57 22.92 19.88
CA TRP A 22 -13.93 21.53 20.24
C TRP A 22 -13.69 20.54 19.09
N LEU A 23 -13.81 20.98 17.83
CA LEU A 23 -13.49 20.19 16.65
C LEU A 23 -11.97 20.06 16.47
N LYS A 24 -11.22 21.14 16.72
CA LYS A 24 -9.75 21.11 16.80
C LYS A 24 -9.27 20.18 17.91
N ARG A 25 -9.96 20.13 19.05
CA ARG A 25 -9.60 19.27 20.20
C ARG A 25 -9.89 17.79 19.95
N LYS A 26 -10.98 17.44 19.24
CA LYS A 26 -11.23 16.06 18.75
C LYS A 26 -10.20 15.62 17.69
N MET A 27 -9.69 16.53 16.86
CA MET A 27 -8.61 16.26 15.91
C MET A 27 -7.21 16.19 16.55
N ALA A 28 -6.97 16.93 17.64
CA ALA A 28 -5.67 17.05 18.33
C ALA A 28 -5.41 15.98 19.42
N THR A 29 -6.40 15.16 19.79
CA THR A 29 -6.29 14.21 20.93
C THR A 29 -5.86 12.79 20.55
N ALA A 30 -5.74 12.50 19.26
CA ALA A 30 -5.09 11.26 18.82
C ALA A 30 -3.57 11.50 18.74
N ARG A 31 -2.82 11.13 19.78
CA ARG A 31 -1.36 10.89 19.65
C ARG A 31 -1.17 9.89 18.50
N THR A 32 -0.85 10.40 17.32
CA THR A 32 -0.65 9.64 16.08
C THR A 32 0.82 9.31 15.94
N GLN A 33 1.13 8.11 15.47
CA GLN A 33 2.50 7.77 15.13
C GLN A 33 2.74 8.10 13.66
N GLN A 34 3.75 8.91 13.37
CA GLN A 34 4.18 9.17 12.01
C GLN A 34 5.31 8.21 11.64
N VAL A 35 5.19 7.51 10.51
CA VAL A 35 6.18 6.54 10.04
C VAL A 35 6.64 6.94 8.64
N LYS A 36 7.95 6.88 8.40
CA LYS A 36 8.54 7.06 7.06
C LYS A 36 8.56 5.73 6.31
N ILE A 37 8.09 5.74 5.07
CA ILE A 37 8.23 4.62 4.13
C ILE A 37 9.63 4.72 3.52
N ARG A 38 10.47 3.71 3.78
CA ARG A 38 11.84 3.68 3.26
C ARG A 38 11.82 3.28 1.78
N LYS A 39 12.47 4.06 0.91
CA LYS A 39 12.74 3.69 -0.48
C LYS A 39 13.94 2.74 -0.52
N ILE A 40 13.70 1.44 -0.37
CA ILE A 40 14.76 0.43 -0.43
C ILE A 40 14.38 -0.60 -1.47
N GLY A 41 15.29 -0.82 -2.42
CA GLY A 41 15.16 -1.89 -3.39
C GLY A 41 14.02 -1.72 -4.39
N PHE A 42 13.46 -0.52 -4.58
CA PHE A 42 12.50 -0.26 -5.65
C PHE A 42 12.70 1.10 -6.31
N SER A 43 12.28 1.20 -7.57
CA SER A 43 12.20 2.42 -8.38
C SER A 43 10.82 2.51 -9.01
N VAL A 44 10.26 3.71 -9.05
CA VAL A 44 8.97 3.98 -9.70
C VAL A 44 9.18 4.04 -11.20
N LEU A 45 8.35 3.29 -11.93
CA LEU A 45 8.22 3.40 -13.37
C LEU A 45 7.00 4.28 -13.63
N SER A 46 7.21 5.48 -14.15
CA SER A 46 6.13 6.39 -14.50
C SER A 46 6.02 6.47 -16.01
N HIS A 47 4.87 6.08 -16.55
CA HIS A 47 4.48 6.30 -17.93
C HIS A 47 3.20 7.16 -17.92
N PRO A 48 2.89 7.92 -18.99
CA PRO A 48 1.71 8.80 -19.00
C PRO A 48 0.38 8.05 -18.78
N ALA A 49 0.33 6.76 -19.12
CA ALA A 49 -0.86 5.91 -18.97
C ALA A 49 -0.79 4.91 -17.80
N ASP A 50 0.41 4.56 -17.33
CA ASP A 50 0.61 3.48 -16.36
C ASP A 50 1.54 3.90 -15.22
N ILE A 51 1.27 3.37 -14.03
CA ILE A 51 2.20 3.45 -12.91
C ILE A 51 2.73 2.06 -12.56
N GLY A 52 4.03 1.97 -12.31
CA GLY A 52 4.68 0.70 -12.03
C GLY A 52 5.82 0.79 -11.04
N LEU A 53 6.33 -0.38 -10.66
CA LEU A 53 7.51 -0.55 -9.82
C LEU A 53 8.47 -1.51 -10.50
N GLU A 54 9.75 -1.14 -10.52
CA GLU A 54 10.84 -2.09 -10.66
C GLU A 54 11.47 -2.31 -9.28
N VAL A 55 11.62 -3.56 -8.86
CA VAL A 55 12.04 -3.95 -7.52
C VAL A 55 13.22 -4.89 -7.62
N LYS A 56 14.27 -4.66 -6.82
CA LYS A 56 15.52 -5.43 -6.79
C LYS A 56 15.77 -5.95 -5.38
N ALA A 57 16.01 -7.26 -5.23
CA ALA A 57 16.25 -7.89 -3.94
C ALA A 57 17.17 -9.11 -4.04
N LYS A 58 17.79 -9.52 -2.92
CA LYS A 58 18.64 -10.73 -2.87
C LYS A 58 17.81 -12.01 -2.74
N THR A 59 16.65 -11.93 -2.10
CA THR A 59 15.77 -13.09 -1.87
C THR A 59 14.33 -12.80 -2.30
N ILE A 60 13.56 -13.86 -2.57
CA ILE A 60 12.16 -13.74 -2.99
C ILE A 60 11.30 -13.10 -1.89
N ASN A 61 11.58 -13.39 -0.62
CA ASN A 61 10.88 -12.79 0.51
C ASN A 61 11.13 -11.28 0.57
N GLN A 62 12.38 -10.86 0.39
CA GLN A 62 12.73 -9.44 0.32
C GLN A 62 12.06 -8.77 -0.89
N LEU A 63 12.05 -9.43 -2.05
CA LEU A 63 11.41 -8.91 -3.26
C LEU A 63 9.94 -8.58 -3.00
N PHE A 64 9.19 -9.50 -2.40
CA PHE A 64 7.76 -9.33 -2.10
C PHE A 64 7.54 -8.22 -1.06
N GLN A 65 8.39 -8.15 -0.03
CA GLN A 65 8.36 -7.07 0.96
C GLN A 65 8.64 -5.70 0.33
N TYR A 66 9.61 -5.61 -0.58
CA TYR A 66 9.95 -4.36 -1.27
C TYR A 66 8.88 -3.95 -2.28
N CYS A 67 8.23 -4.89 -2.97
CA CYS A 67 7.04 -4.60 -3.78
C CYS A 67 5.92 -4.00 -2.93
N GLN A 68 5.64 -4.58 -1.75
CA GLN A 68 4.65 -4.03 -0.83
C GLN A 68 5.02 -2.60 -0.37
N GLN A 69 6.29 -2.36 -0.03
CA GLN A 69 6.76 -1.04 0.38
C GLN A 69 6.67 -0.01 -0.75
N GLY A 70 7.04 -0.40 -1.97
CA GLY A 70 6.90 0.44 -3.15
C GLY A 70 5.44 0.79 -3.43
N LEU A 71 4.53 -0.18 -3.33
CA LEU A 71 3.10 0.06 -3.48
C LEU A 71 2.58 1.08 -2.46
N TYR A 72 2.98 0.94 -1.19
CA TYR A 72 2.62 1.95 -0.18
C TYR A 72 3.21 3.32 -0.46
N TYR A 73 4.44 3.38 -0.97
CA TYR A 73 5.04 4.64 -1.38
C TYR A 73 4.23 5.30 -2.51
N LEU A 74 3.77 4.53 -3.51
CA LEU A 74 2.91 5.03 -4.57
C LEU A 74 1.56 5.53 -4.03
N LEU A 75 0.92 4.77 -3.14
CA LEU A 75 -0.40 5.11 -2.61
C LEU A 75 -0.39 6.27 -1.61
N LEU A 76 0.59 6.34 -0.71
CA LEU A 76 0.58 7.23 0.47
C LEU A 76 1.72 8.27 0.46
N GLY A 77 2.71 8.12 -0.43
CA GLY A 77 3.92 8.93 -0.42
C GLY A 77 4.93 8.51 0.65
N PRO A 78 5.87 9.39 1.03
CA PRO A 78 6.99 9.04 1.90
C PRO A 78 6.61 8.89 3.39
N THR A 79 5.43 9.38 3.80
CA THR A 79 5.08 9.49 5.21
C THR A 79 3.63 9.11 5.45
N VAL A 80 3.40 8.27 6.47
CA VAL A 80 2.08 7.78 6.86
C VAL A 80 1.82 8.05 8.34
N LYS A 81 0.59 8.44 8.67
CA LYS A 81 0.09 8.58 10.04
C LYS A 81 -0.68 7.33 10.44
N LEU A 82 -0.27 6.70 11.52
CA LEU A 82 -0.84 5.45 12.02
C LEU A 82 -1.57 5.69 13.36
N GLY A 83 -2.63 4.91 13.57
CA GLY A 83 -3.26 4.77 14.87
C GLY A 83 -2.38 3.97 15.85
N LYS A 84 -2.83 3.87 17.10
CA LYS A 84 -2.03 3.24 18.19
C LYS A 84 -2.19 1.73 18.28
N LYS A 85 -3.38 1.21 17.96
CA LYS A 85 -3.70 -0.21 18.17
C LYS A 85 -2.99 -1.06 17.11
N LYS A 86 -2.07 -1.92 17.58
CA LYS A 86 -1.47 -2.96 16.74
C LYS A 86 -2.55 -3.94 16.30
N ILE A 87 -2.45 -4.34 15.03
CA ILE A 87 -3.28 -5.37 14.42
C ILE A 87 -2.38 -6.37 13.73
N GLN A 88 -2.89 -7.59 13.58
CA GLN A 88 -2.23 -8.66 12.84
C GLN A 88 -3.23 -9.34 11.93
N LYS A 89 -2.72 -9.90 10.84
CA LYS A 89 -3.49 -10.70 9.90
C LYS A 89 -2.61 -11.82 9.35
N LYS A 90 -3.17 -13.02 9.28
CA LYS A 90 -2.55 -14.18 8.62
C LYS A 90 -3.34 -14.52 7.38
N ILE A 91 -2.65 -14.81 6.29
CA ILE A 91 -3.26 -15.32 5.06
C ILE A 91 -2.43 -16.45 4.49
N VAL A 92 -3.07 -17.29 3.67
CA VAL A 92 -2.42 -18.28 2.81
C VAL A 92 -2.92 -18.04 1.40
N ILE A 93 -1.98 -17.92 0.45
CA ILE A 93 -2.25 -17.68 -0.96
C ILE A 93 -1.70 -18.87 -1.74
N SER A 94 -2.51 -19.43 -2.65
CA SER A 94 -2.07 -20.40 -3.65
C SER A 94 -1.88 -19.73 -5.02
N GLY A 95 -0.91 -20.21 -5.79
CA GLY A 95 -0.64 -19.73 -7.15
C GLY A 95 0.12 -20.78 -7.94
N LEU A 96 0.14 -20.68 -9.26
CA LEU A 96 0.90 -21.64 -10.09
C LEU A 96 2.39 -21.31 -10.13
N ASP A 97 2.75 -20.04 -9.97
CA ASP A 97 4.10 -19.49 -10.06
C ASP A 97 4.31 -18.34 -9.06
N ARG A 98 5.49 -17.73 -9.07
CA ARG A 98 5.85 -16.65 -8.13
C ARG A 98 5.13 -15.35 -8.48
N GLU A 99 4.91 -15.12 -9.76
CA GLU A 99 4.23 -13.97 -10.34
C GLU A 99 2.78 -13.89 -9.85
N GLN A 100 2.03 -14.99 -9.94
CA GLN A 100 0.67 -15.09 -9.41
C GLN A 100 0.61 -14.92 -7.90
N LEU A 101 1.56 -15.51 -7.17
CA LEU A 101 1.67 -15.30 -5.73
C LEU A 101 1.89 -13.82 -5.39
N LEU A 102 2.73 -13.13 -6.16
CA LEU A 102 3.01 -11.70 -5.98
C LEU A 102 1.77 -10.85 -6.27
N VAL A 103 1.09 -11.06 -7.40
CA VAL A 103 -0.13 -10.31 -7.78
C VAL A 103 -1.21 -10.48 -6.71
N LYS A 104 -1.49 -11.72 -6.31
CA LYS A 104 -2.49 -11.99 -5.27
C LYS A 104 -2.13 -11.34 -3.94
N LEU A 105 -0.85 -11.36 -3.56
CA LEU A 105 -0.38 -10.70 -2.35
C LEU A 105 -0.57 -9.18 -2.42
N LEU A 106 -0.19 -8.55 -3.54
CA LEU A 106 -0.31 -7.11 -3.71
C LEU A 106 -1.77 -6.67 -3.76
N ASN A 107 -2.65 -7.43 -4.42
CA ASN A 107 -4.09 -7.15 -4.41
C ASN A 107 -4.70 -7.27 -3.00
N GLU A 108 -4.25 -8.23 -2.19
CA GLU A 108 -4.66 -8.32 -0.79
C GLU A 108 -4.18 -7.10 0.03
N VAL A 109 -2.97 -6.59 -0.26
CA VAL A 109 -2.44 -5.37 0.36
C VAL A 109 -3.24 -4.13 -0.05
N ILE A 110 -3.56 -4.00 -1.35
CA ILE A 110 -4.40 -2.91 -1.88
C ILE A 110 -5.76 -2.95 -1.18
N PHE A 111 -6.41 -4.10 -1.13
CA PHE A 111 -7.70 -4.27 -0.45
C PHE A 111 -7.62 -3.89 1.04
N CYS A 112 -6.62 -4.38 1.77
CA CYS A 112 -6.42 -4.04 3.18
C CYS A 112 -6.25 -2.53 3.39
N LEU A 113 -5.51 -1.85 2.50
CA LEU A 113 -5.25 -0.43 2.64
C LEU A 113 -6.43 0.43 2.20
N MET A 114 -6.96 0.19 1.00
CA MET A 114 -7.98 1.03 0.37
C MET A 114 -9.34 0.85 1.03
N VAL A 115 -9.73 -0.39 1.31
CA VAL A 115 -11.05 -0.72 1.88
C VAL A 115 -11.00 -0.74 3.41
N LYS A 116 -10.03 -1.45 4.00
CA LYS A 116 -9.99 -1.64 5.47
C LYS A 116 -9.20 -0.56 6.22
N LYS A 117 -8.53 0.36 5.51
CA LYS A 117 -7.64 1.39 6.08
C LYS A 117 -6.57 0.78 6.99
N GLN A 118 -6.01 -0.37 6.61
CA GLN A 118 -4.96 -1.08 7.33
C GLN A 118 -3.62 -0.93 6.63
N PHE A 119 -2.58 -0.58 7.40
CA PHE A 119 -1.22 -0.44 6.93
C PHE A 119 -0.30 -1.44 7.65
N TRP A 120 0.45 -2.22 6.88
CA TRP A 120 1.28 -3.31 7.39
C TRP A 120 2.76 -2.96 7.35
N ASN A 121 3.36 -2.59 8.48
CA ASN A 121 4.77 -2.21 8.54
C ASN A 121 5.72 -3.42 8.58
N LYS A 122 5.22 -4.60 8.93
CA LYS A 122 5.98 -5.86 8.93
C LYS A 122 5.20 -6.94 8.19
N LEU A 123 5.89 -7.64 7.31
CA LEU A 123 5.39 -8.80 6.57
C LEU A 123 6.38 -9.94 6.73
N LYS A 124 5.96 -11.05 7.33
CA LYS A 124 6.73 -12.30 7.33
C LYS A 124 6.13 -13.24 6.29
N ILE A 125 6.98 -13.82 5.46
CA ILE A 125 6.57 -14.70 4.36
C ILE A 125 7.21 -16.08 4.55
N GLY A 126 6.41 -17.12 4.44
CA GLY A 126 6.85 -18.50 4.24
C GLY A 126 6.43 -18.98 2.86
N PHE A 127 7.30 -19.71 2.17
CA PHE A 127 6.99 -20.34 0.89
C PHE A 127 7.04 -21.85 1.05
N CYS A 128 6.00 -22.55 0.62
CA CYS A 128 6.01 -23.99 0.39
C CYS A 128 6.01 -24.20 -1.12
N ARG A 129 7.14 -24.66 -1.67
CA ARG A 129 7.34 -24.76 -3.12
C ARG A 129 6.52 -25.92 -3.69
N GLU A 130 6.49 -27.03 -2.98
CA GLU A 130 5.80 -28.27 -3.31
C GLU A 130 4.29 -28.02 -3.41
N ALA A 131 3.72 -27.34 -2.41
CA ALA A 131 2.30 -27.00 -2.40
C ALA A 131 1.95 -25.74 -3.21
N ARG A 132 2.95 -25.05 -3.79
CA ARG A 132 2.82 -23.75 -4.46
C ARG A 132 2.01 -22.72 -3.64
N LYS A 133 2.33 -22.64 -2.34
CA LYS A 133 1.63 -21.78 -1.38
C LYS A 133 2.58 -20.77 -0.74
N LEU A 134 2.05 -19.58 -0.53
CA LEU A 134 2.64 -18.51 0.27
C LEU A 134 1.83 -18.35 1.56
N SER A 135 2.50 -18.43 2.71
CA SER A 135 1.93 -18.00 3.98
C SER A 135 2.47 -16.62 4.32
N ALA A 136 1.58 -15.69 4.68
CA ALA A 136 1.95 -14.33 5.04
C ALA A 136 1.36 -13.95 6.39
N VAL A 137 2.21 -13.39 7.24
CA VAL A 137 1.83 -12.79 8.53
C VAL A 137 2.12 -11.31 8.47
N PHE A 138 1.05 -10.52 8.44
CA PHE A 138 1.11 -9.07 8.51
C PHE A 138 1.01 -8.62 9.95
N SER A 139 1.81 -7.63 10.31
CA SER A 139 1.68 -6.87 11.55
C SER A 139 1.72 -5.38 11.21
N GLY A 140 0.86 -4.60 11.84
CA GLY A 140 0.68 -3.21 11.48
C GLY A 140 -0.38 -2.50 12.30
N TYR A 141 -0.99 -1.50 11.69
CA TYR A 141 -1.89 -0.55 12.35
C TYR A 141 -3.00 -0.13 11.39
N ARG A 142 -4.10 0.40 11.94
CA ARG A 142 -5.03 1.17 11.13
C ARG A 142 -4.44 2.55 10.81
N LEU A 143 -4.76 3.10 9.65
CA LEU A 143 -4.44 4.48 9.31
C LEU A 143 -5.13 5.43 10.30
N ALA A 144 -4.42 6.48 10.69
CA ALA A 144 -5.04 7.62 11.35
C ALA A 144 -5.80 8.50 10.34
N ALA A 145 -6.67 9.37 10.84
CA ALA A 145 -7.31 10.38 10.01
C ALA A 145 -6.28 11.34 9.39
N GLY A 146 -6.59 11.88 8.21
CA GLY A 146 -5.77 12.88 7.53
C GLY A 146 -4.54 12.35 6.78
N ASN A 147 -4.50 11.06 6.45
CA ASN A 147 -3.61 10.56 5.39
C ASN A 147 -4.21 10.92 4.03
N LEU A 148 -3.37 11.37 3.10
CA LEU A 148 -3.74 11.66 1.73
C LEU A 148 -3.23 10.54 0.81
N PHE A 149 -4.07 10.10 -0.11
CA PHE A 149 -3.67 9.17 -1.15
C PHE A 149 -3.11 9.97 -2.33
N GLN A 150 -1.93 9.58 -2.82
CA GLN A 150 -1.25 10.23 -3.94
C GLN A 150 -1.77 9.71 -5.28
N HIS A 151 -2.12 8.42 -5.33
CA HIS A 151 -2.69 7.76 -6.50
C HIS A 151 -3.86 6.89 -6.06
N GLU A 152 -4.85 6.75 -6.93
CA GLU A 152 -5.85 5.69 -6.83
C GLU A 152 -5.30 4.50 -7.61
N ILE A 153 -4.87 3.46 -6.91
CA ILE A 153 -4.47 2.19 -7.55
C ILE A 153 -5.57 1.18 -7.25
N LYS A 154 -6.18 0.65 -8.31
CA LYS A 154 -7.27 -0.34 -8.26
C LYS A 154 -6.73 -1.74 -8.03
N SER A 155 -5.70 -2.13 -8.80
CA SER A 155 -5.15 -3.47 -8.74
C SER A 155 -3.70 -3.56 -9.24
N ALA A 156 -2.99 -4.59 -8.79
CA ALA A 156 -1.79 -5.08 -9.44
C ALA A 156 -2.20 -6.01 -10.59
N THR A 157 -1.59 -5.80 -11.76
CA THR A 157 -1.94 -6.53 -12.98
C THR A 157 -0.89 -7.58 -13.34
N TYR A 158 -1.25 -8.49 -14.24
CA TYR A 158 -0.30 -9.39 -14.89
C TYR A 158 0.42 -8.73 -16.07
N HIS A 159 0.01 -7.54 -16.49
CA HIS A 159 0.60 -6.85 -17.62
C HIS A 159 2.03 -6.41 -17.30
N GLY A 160 3.00 -6.81 -18.13
CA GLY A 160 4.41 -6.50 -17.91
C GLY A 160 5.02 -7.11 -16.63
N LEU A 161 4.29 -8.00 -15.95
CA LEU A 161 4.74 -8.66 -14.73
C LEU A 161 5.83 -9.67 -15.06
N ARG A 162 6.99 -9.52 -14.42
CA ARG A 162 8.09 -10.46 -14.60
C ARG A 162 8.95 -10.53 -13.35
N ILE A 163 9.28 -11.74 -12.90
CA ILE A 163 10.28 -11.95 -11.84
C ILE A 163 11.47 -12.70 -12.44
N GLU A 164 12.60 -12.02 -12.57
CA GLU A 164 13.80 -12.58 -13.18
C GLU A 164 14.96 -12.62 -12.20
N ARG A 165 15.85 -13.60 -12.37
CA ARG A 165 17.15 -13.57 -11.71
C ARG A 165 18.17 -13.00 -12.68
N ARG A 166 18.78 -11.86 -12.32
CA ARG A 166 19.88 -11.23 -13.05
C ARG A 166 21.14 -11.30 -12.19
N LYS A 167 22.10 -12.15 -12.59
CA LYS A 167 23.28 -12.48 -11.77
C LYS A 167 22.84 -12.96 -10.37
N ASN A 168 23.21 -12.21 -9.32
CA ASN A 168 22.89 -12.54 -7.92
C ASN A 168 21.73 -11.72 -7.33
N VAL A 169 20.92 -11.08 -8.18
CA VAL A 169 19.80 -10.24 -7.76
C VAL A 169 18.51 -10.70 -8.46
N LEU A 170 17.42 -10.73 -7.71
CA LEU A 170 16.08 -10.87 -8.26
C LEU A 170 15.54 -9.50 -8.62
N VAL A 171 14.95 -9.40 -9.81
CA VAL A 171 14.32 -8.19 -10.32
C VAL A 171 12.85 -8.51 -10.62
N ALA A 172 11.93 -7.74 -10.05
CA ALA A 172 10.52 -7.77 -10.38
C ALA A 172 10.11 -6.48 -11.07
N ARG A 173 9.26 -6.58 -12.10
CA ARG A 173 8.51 -5.45 -12.63
C ARG A 173 7.03 -5.69 -12.38
N VAL A 174 6.32 -4.69 -11.86
CA VAL A 174 4.88 -4.75 -11.58
C VAL A 174 4.23 -3.48 -12.13
N ILE A 175 3.15 -3.64 -12.89
CA ILE A 175 2.33 -2.54 -13.40
C ILE A 175 0.98 -2.57 -12.69
N PHE A 176 0.49 -1.38 -12.35
CA PHE A 176 -0.76 -1.18 -11.62
C PHE A 176 -1.81 -0.52 -12.50
N ASP A 177 -3.04 -0.96 -12.32
CA ASP A 177 -4.23 -0.31 -12.86
C ASP A 177 -4.63 0.85 -11.93
N ILE A 178 -4.78 2.04 -12.50
CA ILE A 178 -5.12 3.29 -11.81
C ILE A 178 -6.58 3.69 -12.03
#